data_AF-A0A562NMV8-F1
#
_entry.id   AF-A0A562NMV8-F1
#
_cell.length_a   1.000
_cell.length_b   1.000
_cell.length_c   1.000
_cell.angle_alpha   90.00
_cell.angle_beta   90.00
_cell.angle_gamma   90.00
#
_symmetry.space_group_name_H-M   'P 1'
#
loop_
_entity.id
_entity.type
_entity.pdbx_description
1 polymer ?
#
loop_
_entity_poly.entity_id
_entity_poly.type
_entity_poly.pdbx_seq_one_letter_code
_entity_poly.pdbx_strand_id
1 'polypeptide(L)'
;MRIVASILWRRLDLEGHDACLLSESGLPSESGRLSQPDGGRSLKGQALFVQDDKPCSLAYEVTCDADWHARSARVDGFLGMQDLHYAIERHADGGWMLNGERQGDVAGLIDVDLGFTPATNLLAIRRFDLEVGMATPAPAAYLAFPELRLVRLGQAYRRLDEARYAYAAPMFGYDEVLEVSPAGFVVDYPGLWRDAARLG
;
A
#
# COMPACT_ATOMS: atom_id res chain seq x y z
N MET A 1 7.53 2.36 -17.76
CA MET A 1 6.30 2.25 -16.96
C MET A 1 5.32 3.30 -17.44
N ARG A 2 4.07 2.90 -17.67
CA ARG A 2 2.96 3.80 -18.00
C ARG A 2 2.26 4.18 -16.71
N ILE A 3 1.96 5.46 -16.53
CA ILE A 3 1.12 5.95 -15.44
C ILE A 3 -0.33 5.53 -15.73
N VAL A 4 -0.97 4.92 -14.75
CA VAL A 4 -2.35 4.43 -14.85
C VAL A 4 -3.31 5.32 -14.08
N ALA A 5 -2.93 5.71 -12.86
CA ALA A 5 -3.75 6.58 -12.03
C ALA A 5 -2.89 7.38 -11.05
N SER A 6 -3.43 8.48 -10.54
CA SER A 6 -2.86 9.23 -9.42
C SER A 6 -3.96 9.74 -8.49
N ILE A 7 -3.58 9.98 -7.24
CA ILE A 7 -4.48 10.45 -6.20
C ILE A 7 -3.70 11.28 -5.18
N LEU A 8 -4.36 12.30 -4.65
CA LEU A 8 -3.96 13.09 -3.50
C LEU A 8 -5.03 12.88 -2.45
N TRP A 9 -4.63 12.47 -1.25
CA TRP A 9 -5.47 12.41 -0.07
C TRP A 9 -5.20 13.57 0.86
N ARG A 10 -6.27 14.04 1.49
CA ARG A 10 -6.21 14.83 2.72
C ARG A 10 -6.38 13.89 3.91
N ARG A 11 -5.55 14.08 4.92
CA ARG A 11 -5.65 13.40 6.21
C ARG A 11 -6.75 14.04 7.07
N LEU A 12 -7.51 13.23 7.81
CA LEU A 12 -8.69 13.66 8.56
C LEU A 12 -8.50 13.66 10.09
N ASP A 13 -7.66 12.75 10.59
CA ASP A 13 -7.32 12.61 12.02
C ASP A 13 -6.22 13.61 12.44
N LEU A 14 -5.27 13.89 11.54
CA LEU A 14 -4.17 14.83 11.73
C LEU A 14 -4.02 15.76 10.52
N GLU A 15 -3.27 16.84 10.67
CA GLU A 15 -2.95 17.73 9.55
C GLU A 15 -1.96 17.05 8.61
N GLY A 16 -2.32 16.94 7.33
CA GLY A 16 -1.41 16.43 6.30
C GLY A 16 -2.09 15.91 5.05
N HIS A 17 -1.26 15.42 4.14
CA HIS A 17 -1.63 14.89 2.85
C HIS A 17 -0.74 13.69 2.49
N ASP A 18 -1.22 12.87 1.57
CA ASP A 18 -0.42 11.87 0.87
C ASP A 18 -0.78 11.92 -0.61
N ALA A 19 0.21 11.81 -1.48
CA ALA A 19 0.01 11.69 -2.92
C ALA A 19 0.61 10.39 -3.40
N CYS A 20 -0.11 9.64 -4.24
CA CYS A 20 0.38 8.40 -4.82
C CYS A 20 0.13 8.34 -6.33
N LEU A 21 1.10 7.74 -7.03
CA LEU A 21 1.08 7.42 -8.44
C LEU A 21 1.06 5.89 -8.59
N LEU A 22 0.09 5.37 -9.33
CA LEU A 22 0.08 3.98 -9.79
C LEU A 22 0.67 3.91 -11.20
N SER A 23 1.68 3.08 -11.37
CA SER A 23 2.32 2.82 -12.65
C SER A 23 2.44 1.33 -12.96
N GLU A 24 2.38 0.96 -14.24
CA GLU A 24 2.52 -0.42 -14.69
C GLU A 24 3.61 -0.54 -15.79
N SER A 25 4.32 -1.66 -15.83
CA SER A 25 5.24 -2.06 -16.90
C SER A 25 4.69 -3.27 -17.65
N GLY A 26 4.97 -3.37 -18.96
CA GLY A 26 4.64 -4.56 -19.76
C GLY A 26 3.27 -4.50 -20.45
N LEU A 27 3.14 -3.68 -21.50
CA LEU A 27 2.23 -4.03 -22.59
C LEU A 27 2.98 -4.96 -23.55
N PRO A 28 2.33 -5.92 -24.22
CA PRO A 28 2.96 -6.64 -25.33
C PRO A 28 3.46 -5.61 -26.34
N SER A 29 4.73 -5.67 -26.75
CA SER A 29 5.14 -4.97 -27.97
C SER A 29 4.52 -5.73 -29.14
N GLU A 30 4.01 -5.03 -30.15
CA GLU A 30 3.55 -5.63 -31.41
C GLU A 30 4.67 -6.40 -32.17
N SER A 31 5.90 -6.34 -31.67
CA SER A 31 7.11 -6.90 -32.29
C SER A 31 7.57 -8.24 -31.71
N GLY A 32 6.80 -8.90 -30.84
CA GLY A 32 7.05 -10.31 -30.45
C GLY A 32 8.40 -10.57 -29.75
N ARG A 33 9.11 -9.54 -29.29
CA ARG A 33 10.36 -9.70 -28.52
C ARG A 33 10.06 -9.62 -27.03
N LEU A 34 10.10 -10.79 -26.38
CA LEU A 34 10.06 -10.99 -24.94
C LEU A 34 11.06 -10.05 -24.24
N SER A 35 10.54 -9.02 -23.59
CA SER A 35 11.31 -8.05 -22.82
C SER A 35 10.81 -8.13 -21.37
N GLN A 36 11.50 -8.94 -20.55
CA GLN A 36 11.10 -9.40 -19.21
C GLN A 36 9.75 -10.16 -19.18
N PRO A 37 9.68 -11.39 -18.62
CA PRO A 37 8.45 -12.19 -18.68
C PRO A 37 7.24 -11.59 -17.98
N ASP A 38 7.41 -10.68 -17.02
CA ASP A 38 6.31 -10.30 -16.13
C ASP A 38 6.12 -8.78 -16.15
N GLY A 39 4.89 -8.35 -16.46
CA GLY A 39 4.47 -6.99 -16.15
C GLY A 39 4.66 -6.70 -14.66
N GLY A 40 4.94 -5.45 -14.31
CA GLY A 40 5.20 -5.04 -12.93
C GLY A 40 4.36 -3.83 -12.58
N ARG A 41 4.07 -3.63 -11.29
CA ARG A 41 3.29 -2.50 -10.81
C ARG A 41 4.07 -1.77 -9.73
N SER A 42 3.92 -0.45 -9.69
CA SER A 42 4.56 0.39 -8.68
C SER A 42 3.57 1.41 -8.16
N LEU A 43 3.51 1.52 -6.84
CA LEU A 43 2.92 2.64 -6.12
C LEU A 43 4.06 3.53 -5.65
N LYS A 44 4.13 4.76 -6.16
CA LYS A 44 5.12 5.74 -5.73
C LYS A 44 4.41 6.96 -5.16
N GLY A 45 4.75 7.33 -3.93
CA GLY A 45 4.07 8.43 -3.27
C GLY A 45 4.95 9.24 -2.34
N GLN A 46 4.32 10.28 -1.79
CA GLN A 46 4.91 11.15 -0.81
C GLN A 46 3.84 11.60 0.19
N ALA A 47 4.04 11.20 1.45
CA ALA A 47 3.20 11.60 2.56
C ALA A 47 3.87 12.73 3.35
N LEU A 48 3.13 13.81 3.60
CA LEU A 48 3.55 14.94 4.42
C LEU A 48 2.47 15.23 5.45
N PHE A 49 2.79 15.07 6.73
CA PHE A 49 1.82 15.26 7.82
C PHE A 49 2.50 15.61 9.13
N VAL A 50 1.70 16.05 10.10
CA VAL A 50 2.12 16.22 11.49
C VAL A 50 1.96 14.90 12.23
N GLN A 51 3.00 14.45 12.92
CA GLN A 51 2.99 13.25 13.76
C GLN A 51 3.57 13.60 15.13
N ASP A 52 2.79 13.45 16.21
CA ASP A 52 3.20 13.79 17.58
C ASP A 52 3.87 15.17 17.68
N ASP A 53 3.22 16.18 17.10
CA ASP A 53 3.68 17.58 16.99
C ASP A 53 5.02 17.77 16.23
N LYS A 54 5.45 16.77 15.46
CA LYS A 54 6.67 16.83 14.64
C LYS A 54 6.32 16.82 13.16
N PRO A 55 7.09 17.55 12.32
CA PRO A 55 6.95 17.46 10.87
C PRO A 55 7.39 16.07 10.39
N CYS A 56 6.62 15.47 9.51
CA CYS A 56 6.94 14.21 8.86
C CYS A 56 6.86 14.36 7.34
N SER A 57 7.85 13.83 6.64
CA SER A 57 7.88 13.74 5.18
C SER A 57 8.43 12.38 4.80
N LEU A 58 7.64 11.57 4.10
CA LEU A 58 7.98 10.20 3.73
C LEU A 58 7.71 10.01 2.24
N ALA A 59 8.77 9.92 1.45
CA ALA A 59 8.68 9.39 0.09
C ALA A 59 8.70 7.87 0.16
N TYR A 60 7.83 7.22 -0.60
CA TYR A 60 7.77 5.77 -0.65
C TYR A 60 7.61 5.22 -2.06
N GLU A 61 8.06 3.99 -2.25
CA GLU A 61 7.81 3.20 -3.45
C GLU A 61 7.56 1.75 -3.06
N VAL A 62 6.45 1.16 -3.54
CA VAL A 62 6.11 -0.25 -3.38
C VAL A 62 6.06 -0.88 -4.76
N THR A 63 6.81 -1.97 -4.97
CA THR A 63 6.82 -2.70 -6.24
C THR A 63 6.14 -4.05 -6.10
N CYS A 64 5.38 -4.44 -7.11
CA CYS A 64 4.65 -5.71 -7.18
C CYS A 64 4.85 -6.38 -8.55
N ASP A 65 4.58 -7.69 -8.62
CA ASP A 65 4.46 -8.40 -9.89
C ASP A 65 3.11 -8.19 -10.61
N ALA A 66 2.93 -8.93 -11.71
CA ALA A 66 1.72 -8.95 -12.52
C ALA A 66 0.48 -9.50 -11.78
N ASP A 67 0.67 -10.16 -10.63
CA ASP A 67 -0.40 -10.70 -9.79
C ASP A 67 -0.59 -9.90 -8.49
N TRP A 68 0.03 -8.71 -8.41
CA TRP A 68 0.00 -7.83 -7.23
C TRP A 68 0.68 -8.42 -5.99
N HIS A 69 1.56 -9.41 -6.12
CA HIS A 69 2.41 -9.83 -5.01
C HIS A 69 3.49 -8.78 -4.76
N ALA A 70 3.57 -8.27 -3.53
CA ALA A 70 4.59 -7.30 -3.17
C ALA A 70 5.98 -7.91 -3.24
N ARG A 71 6.92 -7.21 -3.88
CA ARG A 71 8.32 -7.59 -4.01
C ARG A 71 9.23 -6.76 -3.12
N SER A 72 8.96 -5.47 -3.03
CA SER A 72 9.71 -4.58 -2.16
C SER A 72 8.90 -3.33 -1.81
N ALA A 73 9.30 -2.69 -0.72
CA ALA A 73 8.93 -1.32 -0.41
C ALA A 73 10.17 -0.53 0.04
N ARG A 74 10.18 0.76 -0.25
CA ARG A 74 11.22 1.69 0.21
C ARG A 74 10.55 2.90 0.82
N VAL A 75 11.11 3.42 1.91
CA VAL A 75 10.67 4.63 2.57
C VAL A 75 11.89 5.51 2.88
N ASP A 76 11.86 6.74 2.42
CA ASP A 76 12.90 7.75 2.65
C ASP A 76 12.27 9.04 3.18
N GLY A 77 12.94 9.70 4.12
CA GLY A 77 12.55 11.04 4.55
C GLY A 77 12.90 11.27 6.01
N PHE A 78 11.99 11.88 6.76
CA PHE A 78 12.26 12.21 8.16
C PHE A 78 10.99 12.26 9.02
N LEU A 79 11.20 12.13 10.33
CA LEU A 79 10.23 12.42 11.38
C LEU A 79 10.89 13.31 12.45
N GLY A 80 10.46 14.57 12.55
CA GLY A 80 11.11 15.56 13.41
C GLY A 80 12.57 15.78 12.99
N MET A 81 13.51 15.38 13.86
CA MET A 81 14.95 15.48 13.59
C MET A 81 15.59 14.14 13.18
N GLN A 82 14.79 13.09 13.03
CA GLN A 82 15.27 11.76 12.70
C GLN A 82 15.16 11.53 11.18
N ASP A 83 16.30 11.34 10.53
CA ASP A 83 16.35 10.85 9.15
C ASP A 83 15.95 9.36 9.10
N LEU A 84 15.17 8.99 8.09
CA LEU A 84 14.60 7.67 7.91
C LEU A 84 14.98 7.11 6.53
N HIS A 85 15.48 5.87 6.53
CA HIS A 85 15.81 5.11 5.34
C HIS A 85 15.48 3.64 5.58
N TYR A 86 14.41 3.17 4.96
CA TYR A 86 13.93 1.80 5.11
C TYR A 86 13.81 1.12 3.76
N ALA A 87 14.39 -0.07 3.66
CA ALA A 87 14.25 -0.99 2.56
C ALA A 87 13.58 -2.26 3.09
N ILE A 88 12.48 -2.64 2.46
CA ILE A 88 11.70 -3.84 2.76
C ILE A 88 11.75 -4.72 1.51
N GLU A 89 12.22 -5.95 1.64
CA GLU A 89 12.44 -6.84 0.50
C GLU A 89 11.81 -8.21 0.77
N ARG A 90 11.02 -8.70 -0.19
CA ARG A 90 10.47 -10.05 -0.17
C ARG A 90 11.35 -10.97 -1.01
N HIS A 91 11.91 -11.98 -0.37
CA HIS A 91 12.76 -12.97 -1.03
C HIS A 91 11.92 -14.06 -1.71
N ALA A 92 12.54 -14.80 -2.62
CA ALA A 92 11.91 -15.89 -3.35
C ALA A 92 11.41 -17.03 -2.45
N ASP A 93 11.99 -17.19 -1.25
CA ASP A 93 11.54 -18.13 -0.23
C ASP A 93 10.30 -17.66 0.56
N GLY A 94 9.76 -16.48 0.22
CA GLY A 94 8.64 -15.85 0.92
C GLY A 94 9.03 -15.17 2.23
N GLY A 95 10.31 -15.11 2.57
CA GLY A 95 10.82 -14.35 3.72
C GLY A 95 10.84 -12.85 3.42
N TRP A 96 10.64 -12.05 4.45
CA TRP A 96 10.79 -10.60 4.39
C TRP A 96 12.08 -10.15 5.08
N MET A 97 12.71 -9.14 4.53
CA MET A 97 13.87 -8.44 5.10
C MET A 97 13.49 -6.98 5.36
N LEU A 98 13.97 -6.42 6.45
CA LEU A 98 13.90 -4.99 6.78
C LEU A 98 15.33 -4.49 6.98
N ASN A 99 15.80 -3.59 6.11
CA ASN A 99 17.17 -3.08 6.13
C ASN A 99 18.24 -4.18 6.16
N GLY A 100 18.02 -5.27 5.43
CA GLY A 100 18.93 -6.42 5.37
C GLY A 100 18.79 -7.42 6.53
N GLU A 101 17.88 -7.19 7.48
CA GLU A 101 17.62 -8.09 8.61
C GLU A 101 16.33 -8.91 8.41
N ARG A 102 16.39 -10.22 8.64
CA ARG A 102 15.25 -11.12 8.40
C ARG A 102 14.13 -10.92 9.41
N GLN A 103 12.91 -10.83 8.91
CA GLN A 103 11.69 -10.62 9.69
C GLN A 103 10.87 -11.92 9.76
N GLY A 104 11.12 -12.73 10.79
CA GLY A 104 10.51 -14.05 10.94
C GLY A 104 8.99 -14.03 11.13
N ASP A 105 8.48 -13.03 11.87
CA ASP A 105 7.06 -12.96 12.27
C ASP A 105 6.09 -12.68 11.11
N VAL A 106 6.62 -12.19 9.99
CA VAL A 106 5.85 -11.88 8.77
C VAL A 106 6.20 -12.79 7.59
N ALA A 107 7.01 -13.82 7.82
CA ALA A 107 7.37 -14.77 6.78
C ALA A 107 6.13 -15.43 6.15
N GLY A 108 6.15 -15.59 4.82
CA GLY A 108 5.05 -16.16 4.05
C GLY A 108 3.92 -15.16 3.71
N LEU A 109 3.90 -13.96 4.30
CA LEU A 109 2.95 -12.93 3.90
C LEU A 109 3.25 -12.41 2.49
N ILE A 110 2.20 -12.04 1.78
CA ILE A 110 2.26 -11.66 0.36
C ILE A 110 2.26 -10.14 0.20
N ASP A 111 1.40 -9.45 0.95
CA ASP A 111 1.26 -8.00 0.85
C ASP A 111 2.17 -7.29 1.85
N VAL A 112 2.59 -6.08 1.50
CA VAL A 112 3.19 -5.10 2.40
C VAL A 112 2.18 -4.00 2.66
N ASP A 113 2.10 -3.56 3.91
CA ASP A 113 1.24 -2.45 4.32
C ASP A 113 2.11 -1.38 4.98
N LEU A 114 1.95 -0.12 4.57
CA LEU A 114 2.69 1.02 5.11
C LEU A 114 1.73 1.86 5.95
N GLY A 115 1.87 1.81 7.27
CA GLY A 115 0.87 2.36 8.20
C GLY A 115 0.66 3.87 8.21
N PHE A 116 1.39 4.60 7.40
CA PHE A 116 1.23 6.04 7.22
C PHE A 116 0.48 6.42 5.93
N THR A 117 0.07 5.46 5.09
CA THR A 117 -0.55 5.73 3.79
C THR A 117 -1.71 4.77 3.47
N PRO A 118 -2.83 5.25 2.90
CA PRO A 118 -3.91 4.40 2.41
C PRO A 118 -3.56 3.68 1.09
N ALA A 119 -2.43 4.02 0.45
CA ALA A 119 -2.09 3.51 -0.87
C ALA A 119 -1.95 1.98 -0.89
N THR A 120 -1.46 1.38 0.20
CA THR A 120 -1.17 -0.06 0.24
C THR A 120 -2.40 -0.95 0.33
N ASN A 121 -3.57 -0.43 0.71
CA ASN A 121 -4.86 -1.15 0.59
C ASN A 121 -5.14 -1.61 -0.84
N LEU A 122 -4.64 -0.87 -1.84
CA LEU A 122 -4.82 -1.17 -3.25
C LEU A 122 -4.27 -2.55 -3.62
N LEU A 123 -3.16 -2.98 -3.01
CA LEU A 123 -2.55 -4.29 -3.27
C LEU A 123 -3.54 -5.42 -2.97
N ALA A 124 -4.11 -5.44 -1.77
CA ALA A 124 -5.06 -6.47 -1.36
C ALA A 124 -6.33 -6.43 -2.23
N ILE A 125 -6.89 -5.24 -2.47
CA ILE A 125 -8.08 -5.05 -3.31
C ILE A 125 -7.86 -5.66 -4.70
N ARG A 126 -6.69 -5.39 -5.30
CA ARG A 126 -6.38 -5.84 -6.67
C ARG A 126 -5.94 -7.30 -6.75
N ARG A 127 -5.20 -7.78 -5.77
CA ARG A 127 -4.71 -9.17 -5.73
C ARG A 127 -5.85 -10.16 -5.55
N PHE A 128 -6.80 -9.84 -4.68
CA PHE A 128 -7.92 -10.74 -4.41
C PHE A 128 -9.05 -10.62 -5.43
N ASP A 129 -9.22 -9.44 -6.06
CA ASP A 129 -10.25 -9.15 -7.06
C ASP A 129 -11.61 -9.79 -6.71
N LEU A 130 -12.07 -9.54 -5.48
CA LEU A 130 -13.22 -10.24 -4.91
C LEU A 130 -14.47 -10.00 -5.76
N GLU A 131 -15.29 -11.03 -5.93
CA GLU A 131 -16.67 -10.87 -6.37
C GLU A 131 -17.50 -10.16 -5.28
N VAL A 132 -18.57 -9.46 -5.69
CA VAL A 132 -19.49 -8.81 -4.74
C VAL A 132 -20.08 -9.85 -3.78
N GLY A 133 -20.03 -9.55 -2.48
CA GLY A 133 -20.46 -10.42 -1.40
C GLY A 133 -19.35 -11.31 -0.82
N MET A 134 -18.24 -11.51 -1.53
CA MET A 134 -17.13 -12.33 -1.07
C MET A 134 -16.26 -11.60 -0.05
N ALA A 135 -15.69 -12.38 0.87
CA ALA A 135 -14.79 -11.91 1.91
C ALA A 135 -13.53 -12.76 1.98
N THR A 136 -12.41 -12.14 2.36
CA THR A 136 -11.14 -12.84 2.59
C THR A 136 -10.34 -12.20 3.72
N PRO A 137 -9.66 -12.99 4.56
CA PRO A 137 -8.49 -12.52 5.29
C PRO A 137 -7.40 -12.06 4.33
N ALA A 138 -6.71 -10.98 4.67
CA ALA A 138 -5.68 -10.34 3.83
C ALA A 138 -4.44 -9.92 4.67
N PRO A 139 -3.84 -10.81 5.48
CA PRO A 139 -2.77 -10.40 6.37
C PRO A 139 -1.57 -9.85 5.60
N ALA A 140 -0.96 -8.78 6.12
CA ALA A 140 0.17 -8.10 5.49
C ALA A 140 1.37 -7.96 6.42
N ALA A 141 2.55 -7.87 5.80
CA ALA A 141 3.77 -7.42 6.45
C ALA A 141 3.66 -5.89 6.64
N TYR A 142 3.23 -5.49 7.83
CA TYR A 142 2.87 -4.11 8.15
C TYR A 142 4.06 -3.38 8.75
N LEU A 143 4.53 -2.34 8.07
CA LEU A 143 5.49 -1.40 8.62
C LEU A 143 4.72 -0.49 9.59
N ALA A 144 4.75 -0.86 10.86
CA ALA A 144 4.11 -0.09 11.91
C ALA A 144 4.71 1.31 11.97
N PHE A 145 3.85 2.32 11.95
CA PHE A 145 4.26 3.71 12.08
C PHE A 145 3.67 4.29 13.37
N PRO A 146 4.45 5.04 14.19
CA PRO A 146 5.79 5.58 13.91
C PRO A 146 6.97 4.69 14.30
N GLU A 147 6.78 3.48 14.83
CA GLU A 147 7.90 2.69 15.39
C GLU A 147 8.79 2.00 14.36
N LEU A 148 8.35 1.94 13.11
CA LEU A 148 9.06 1.46 11.92
C LEU A 148 9.60 0.03 12.08
N ARG A 149 8.80 -0.82 12.71
CA ARG A 149 9.00 -2.28 12.81
C ARG A 149 8.05 -3.00 11.87
N LEU A 150 8.52 -4.07 11.24
CA LEU A 150 7.69 -4.92 10.39
C LEU A 150 6.99 -5.97 11.26
N VAL A 151 5.67 -5.91 11.36
CA VAL A 151 4.86 -6.83 12.17
C VAL A 151 3.72 -7.40 11.34
N ARG A 152 3.11 -8.50 11.81
CA ARG A 152 1.93 -9.05 11.15
C ARG A 152 0.72 -8.18 11.45
N LEU A 153 0.10 -7.63 10.41
CA LEU A 153 -1.23 -7.04 10.49
C LEU A 153 -2.27 -8.06 10.07
N GLY A 154 -3.18 -8.40 11.00
CA GLY A 154 -4.40 -9.11 10.67
C GLY A 154 -5.43 -8.14 10.12
N GLN A 155 -5.83 -8.32 8.87
CA GLN A 155 -6.86 -7.52 8.22
C GLN A 155 -7.76 -8.40 7.34
N ALA A 156 -8.98 -7.95 7.08
CA ALA A 156 -9.95 -8.64 6.23
C ALA A 156 -10.72 -7.65 5.37
N TYR A 157 -11.08 -8.09 4.16
CA TYR A 157 -11.88 -7.32 3.22
C TYR A 157 -13.10 -8.13 2.81
N ARG A 158 -14.25 -7.47 2.69
CA ARG A 158 -15.45 -8.00 2.04
C ARG A 158 -15.96 -7.00 1.03
N ARG A 159 -16.06 -7.39 -0.25
CA ARG A 159 -16.61 -6.53 -1.29
C ARG A 159 -18.11 -6.42 -1.12
N LEU A 160 -18.63 -5.20 -0.96
CA LEU A 160 -20.05 -4.94 -0.75
C LEU A 160 -20.77 -4.65 -2.06
N ASP A 161 -20.09 -3.97 -2.98
CA ASP A 161 -20.57 -3.65 -4.33
C ASP A 161 -19.37 -3.27 -5.25
N GLU A 162 -19.64 -2.58 -6.36
CA GLU A 162 -18.63 -2.20 -7.33
C GLU A 162 -17.49 -1.36 -6.73
N ALA A 163 -17.79 -0.49 -5.75
CA ALA A 163 -16.89 0.54 -5.26
C ALA A 163 -16.71 0.54 -3.73
N ARG A 164 -17.35 -0.37 -2.98
CA ARG A 164 -17.26 -0.39 -1.52
C ARG A 164 -16.77 -1.72 -0.97
N TYR A 165 -15.91 -1.64 0.04
CA TYR A 165 -15.36 -2.78 0.77
C TYR A 165 -15.54 -2.57 2.27
N ALA A 166 -16.18 -3.51 2.96
CA ALA A 166 -16.06 -3.58 4.41
C ALA A 166 -14.62 -4.04 4.73
N TYR A 167 -13.95 -3.29 5.59
CA TYR A 167 -12.57 -3.50 5.97
C TYR A 167 -12.45 -3.54 7.48
N ALA A 168 -11.76 -4.57 7.98
CA ALA A 168 -11.51 -4.72 9.40
C ALA A 168 -10.02 -4.91 9.68
N ALA A 169 -9.52 -4.19 10.69
CA ALA A 169 -8.18 -4.34 11.25
C ALA A 169 -8.26 -4.40 12.78
N PRO A 170 -8.44 -5.60 13.36
CA PRO A 170 -8.71 -5.76 14.80
C PRO A 170 -7.63 -5.20 15.73
N MET A 171 -6.36 -5.17 15.29
CA MET A 171 -5.25 -4.56 16.04
C MET A 171 -5.53 -3.10 16.41
N PHE A 172 -6.29 -2.38 15.57
CA PHE A 172 -6.65 -0.98 15.77
C PHE A 172 -8.11 -0.78 16.21
N GLY A 173 -8.86 -1.88 16.40
CA GLY A 173 -10.31 -1.79 16.63
C GLY A 173 -11.07 -1.13 15.47
N TYR A 174 -10.52 -1.18 14.26
CA TYR A 174 -11.10 -0.55 13.07
C TYR A 174 -11.99 -1.54 12.31
N ASP A 175 -13.24 -1.16 12.03
CA ASP A 175 -14.22 -1.91 11.25
C ASP A 175 -15.17 -0.92 10.56
N GLU A 176 -14.88 -0.59 9.32
CA GLU A 176 -15.59 0.45 8.56
C GLU A 176 -15.70 0.07 7.07
N VAL A 177 -16.45 0.85 6.30
CA VAL A 177 -16.59 0.67 4.85
C VAL A 177 -15.70 1.66 4.12
N LEU A 178 -14.72 1.13 3.37
CA LEU A 178 -13.89 1.88 2.45
C LEU A 178 -14.64 2.10 1.14
N GLU A 179 -14.57 3.31 0.59
CA GLU A 179 -14.93 3.58 -0.81
C GLU A 179 -13.66 3.56 -1.67
N VAL A 180 -13.73 2.97 -2.87
CA VAL A 180 -12.57 2.79 -3.75
C VAL A 180 -12.84 3.32 -5.16
N SER A 181 -11.81 3.86 -5.79
CA SER A 181 -11.83 4.25 -7.20
C SER A 181 -11.79 3.04 -8.13
N PRO A 182 -12.13 3.20 -9.43
CA PRO A 182 -11.94 2.14 -10.42
C PRO A 182 -10.48 1.64 -10.52
N ALA A 183 -9.51 2.49 -10.18
CA ALA A 183 -8.09 2.13 -10.11
C ALA A 183 -7.74 1.27 -8.87
N GLY A 184 -8.64 1.19 -7.88
CA GLY A 184 -8.45 0.45 -6.63
C GLY A 184 -7.89 1.29 -5.48
N PHE A 185 -7.71 2.60 -5.68
CA PHE A 185 -7.34 3.50 -4.58
C PHE A 185 -8.52 3.68 -3.64
N VAL A 186 -8.29 3.61 -2.33
CA VAL A 186 -9.29 4.05 -1.35
C VAL A 186 -9.52 5.55 -1.54
N VAL A 187 -10.74 6.00 -1.79
CA VAL A 187 -11.11 7.43 -1.93
C VAL A 187 -11.75 7.98 -0.67
N ASP A 188 -12.44 7.13 0.09
CA ASP A 188 -12.90 7.46 1.45
C ASP A 188 -12.45 6.35 2.41
N TYR A 189 -11.62 6.72 3.37
CA TYR A 189 -11.17 5.89 4.48
C TYR A 189 -11.72 6.54 5.75
N PRO A 190 -12.90 6.10 6.24
CA PRO A 190 -13.63 6.79 7.29
C PRO A 190 -12.77 7.13 8.51
N GLY A 191 -12.74 8.43 8.84
CA GLY A 191 -11.99 8.97 9.97
C GLY A 191 -10.48 9.20 9.73
N LEU A 192 -9.88 8.66 8.67
CA LEU A 192 -8.43 8.72 8.44
C LEU A 192 -8.04 9.52 7.20
N TRP A 193 -8.61 9.20 6.03
CA TRP A 193 -8.20 9.79 4.75
C TRP A 193 -9.39 10.01 3.83
N ARG A 194 -9.32 11.08 3.04
CA ARG A 194 -10.28 11.33 1.95
C ARG A 194 -9.56 11.88 0.73
N ASP A 195 -9.99 11.52 -0.47
CA ASP A 195 -9.44 12.08 -1.68
C ASP A 195 -9.67 13.60 -1.75
N ALA A 196 -8.64 14.32 -2.19
CA ALA A 196 -8.65 15.75 -2.46
C ALA A 196 -8.54 16.03 -3.97
N ALA A 197 -7.84 15.16 -4.69
CA ALA A 197 -7.78 15.15 -6.16
C ALA A 197 -7.42 13.75 -6.66
N ARG A 198 -7.89 13.37 -7.85
CA ARG A 198 -7.51 12.11 -8.50
C ARG A 198 -7.65 12.17 -10.01
N LEU A 199 -6.87 11.35 -10.71
CA LEU A 199 -6.94 11.17 -12.15
C LEU A 199 -6.76 9.69 -12.49
N GLY A 200 -7.60 9.17 -13.39
CA GLY A 200 -7.65 7.74 -13.74
C GLY A 200 -8.80 7.05 -13.03
#